data_AF-A0A958T7E2-F1
#
_entry.id   AF-A0A958T7E2-F1
#
_cell.length_a   1.000
_cell.length_b   1.000
_cell.length_c   1.000
_cell.angle_alpha   90.00
_cell.angle_beta   90.00
_cell.angle_gamma   90.00
#
_symmetry.space_group_name_H-M   'P 1'
#
loop_
_entity.id
_entity.type
_entity.pdbx_description
1 polymer ?
#
loop_
_entity_poly.entity_id
_entity_poly.type
_entity_poly.pdbx_seq_one_letter_code
_entity_poly.pdbx_strand_id
1 'polypeptide(L)'
;FNGALDYIMDNLDTIALFVGTHNEASTYLALKLIEEKKLPKNTNSVWFGQLYGMSDHITFNLAENGYNAVKLIPFGPVREVIPYLIRRAEENTSVAGQTGRELTLLMKEKARRAKL
;
A
#
# COMPACT_ATOMS: atom_id res chain seq x y z
N PHE A 1 0.52 -14.94 -3.66
CA PHE A 1 0.91 -13.84 -2.76
C PHE A 1 1.30 -14.37 -1.39
N ASN A 2 0.36 -14.85 -0.56
CA ASN A 2 0.63 -15.23 0.85
C ASN A 2 1.84 -16.16 1.03
N GLY A 3 1.90 -17.29 0.32
CA GLY A 3 3.05 -18.21 0.47
C GLY A 3 4.41 -17.60 0.06
N ALA A 4 4.43 -16.65 -0.88
CA ALA A 4 5.65 -15.94 -1.25
C ALA A 4 6.03 -14.88 -0.19
N LEU A 5 5.02 -14.22 0.40
CA LEU A 5 5.23 -13.32 1.54
C LEU A 5 5.85 -14.09 2.71
N ASP A 6 5.27 -15.22 3.10
CA ASP A 6 5.78 -16.05 4.20
C ASP A 6 7.22 -16.50 3.92
N TYR A 7 7.49 -17.03 2.72
CA TYR A 7 8.82 -17.47 2.33
C TYR A 7 9.86 -16.33 2.41
N ILE A 8 9.56 -15.14 1.89
CA ILE A 8 10.52 -14.02 1.94
C ILE A 8 10.72 -13.56 3.39
N MET A 9 9.65 -13.53 4.19
CA MET A 9 9.72 -13.16 5.62
C MET A 9 10.55 -14.15 6.46
N ASP A 10 10.72 -15.40 6.00
CA ASP A 10 11.62 -16.39 6.57
C ASP A 10 13.09 -16.26 6.10
N ASN A 11 13.35 -15.48 5.04
CA ASN A 11 14.65 -15.38 4.37
C ASN A 11 15.10 -13.91 4.16
N LEU A 12 14.81 -13.02 5.13
CA LEU A 12 15.12 -11.58 5.04
C LEU A 12 16.61 -11.23 5.12
N ASP A 13 17.46 -12.20 5.47
CA ASP A 13 18.92 -12.11 5.44
C ASP A 13 19.48 -12.11 4.00
N THR A 14 18.72 -12.64 3.05
CA THR A 14 19.12 -12.73 1.63
C THR A 14 18.16 -12.01 0.68
N ILE A 15 16.91 -11.77 1.09
CA ILE A 15 15.87 -11.18 0.23
C ILE A 15 15.21 -9.98 0.93
N ALA A 16 15.26 -8.81 0.31
CA ALA A 16 14.45 -7.67 0.73
C ALA A 16 13.01 -7.79 0.19
N LEU A 17 12.03 -7.55 1.04
CA LEU A 17 10.62 -7.61 0.72
C LEU A 17 10.08 -6.23 0.33
N PHE A 18 9.43 -6.16 -0.83
CA PHE A 18 8.61 -5.01 -1.23
C PHE A 18 7.14 -5.44 -1.39
N VAL A 19 6.30 -5.04 -0.44
CA VAL A 19 4.87 -5.34 -0.40
C VAL A 19 4.10 -4.29 -1.21
N GLY A 20 4.06 -4.48 -2.54
CA GLY A 20 3.27 -3.66 -3.46
C GLY A 20 1.81 -4.12 -3.51
N THR A 21 0.90 -3.49 -2.75
CA THR A 21 -0.52 -3.89 -2.73
C THR A 21 -1.46 -2.76 -2.30
N HIS A 22 -2.65 -2.74 -2.90
CA HIS A 22 -3.80 -1.90 -2.51
C HIS A 22 -4.78 -2.65 -1.59
N ASN A 23 -4.51 -3.91 -1.28
CA ASN A 23 -5.38 -4.75 -0.47
C ASN A 23 -5.02 -4.63 1.03
N GLU A 24 -5.96 -4.12 1.83
CA GLU A 24 -5.77 -3.96 3.28
C GLU A 24 -5.47 -5.28 3.98
N ALA A 25 -6.16 -6.37 3.65
CA ALA A 25 -5.94 -7.68 4.28
C ALA A 25 -4.52 -8.22 4.01
N SER A 26 -4.00 -8.01 2.79
CA SER A 26 -2.62 -8.34 2.44
C SER A 26 -1.61 -7.49 3.20
N THR A 27 -1.93 -6.20 3.40
CA THR A 27 -1.11 -5.30 4.21
C THR A 27 -1.09 -5.74 5.67
N TYR A 28 -2.26 -6.01 6.26
CA TYR A 28 -2.37 -6.49 7.65
C TYR A 28 -1.68 -7.83 7.87
N LEU A 29 -1.71 -8.74 6.89
CA LEU A 29 -0.96 -9.99 6.98
C LEU A 29 0.55 -9.73 7.10
N ALA A 30 1.11 -8.87 6.25
CA ALA A 30 2.53 -8.51 6.33
C ALA A 30 2.88 -7.82 7.65
N LEU A 31 2.03 -6.90 8.14
CA LEU A 31 2.21 -6.24 9.44
C LEU A 31 2.22 -7.25 10.60
N LYS A 32 1.28 -8.19 10.58
CA LYS A 32 1.21 -9.28 11.57
C LYS A 32 2.50 -10.09 11.58
N LEU A 33 3.03 -10.46 10.41
CA LEU A 33 4.28 -11.23 10.31
C LEU A 33 5.49 -10.43 10.83
N ILE A 34 5.54 -9.11 10.58
CA ILE A 34 6.57 -8.22 11.14
C ILE A 34 6.53 -8.24 12.67
N GLU A 35 5.33 -8.14 13.27
CA GLU A 35 5.13 -8.17 14.71
C GLU A 35 5.49 -9.54 15.32
N GLU A 36 5.01 -10.64 14.73
CA GLU A 36 5.30 -12.00 15.19
C GLU A 36 6.79 -12.32 15.18
N LYS A 37 7.51 -11.83 14.16
CA LYS A 37 8.96 -11.96 14.03
C LYS A 37 9.73 -10.91 14.83
N LYS A 38 9.04 -10.01 15.53
CA LYS A 38 9.61 -8.93 16.36
C LYS A 38 10.60 -8.06 15.57
N LEU A 39 10.30 -7.81 14.30
CA LEU A 39 11.14 -6.99 13.45
C LEU A 39 10.91 -5.50 13.77
N PRO A 40 11.95 -4.66 13.70
CA PRO A 40 11.79 -3.22 13.74
C PRO A 40 10.86 -2.76 12.61
N LYS A 41 9.89 -1.89 12.91
CA LYS A 41 8.92 -1.38 11.91
C LYS A 41 9.60 -0.70 10.72
N ASN A 42 10.74 -0.07 10.97
CA ASN A 42 11.56 0.64 10.00
C ASN A 42 12.77 -0.18 9.50
N THR A 43 12.71 -1.51 9.56
CA THR A 43 13.77 -2.38 9.02
C THR A 43 13.97 -2.14 7.52
N ASN A 44 15.23 -2.02 7.07
CA ASN A 44 15.56 -1.79 5.65
C ASN A 44 15.14 -2.97 4.75
N SER A 45 14.84 -4.14 5.32
CA SER A 45 14.46 -5.34 4.57
C SER A 45 12.99 -5.41 4.18
N VAL A 46 12.12 -4.54 4.71
CA VAL A 46 10.67 -4.59 4.41
C VAL A 46 10.16 -3.20 4.08
N TRP A 47 9.56 -3.08 2.90
CA TRP A 47 8.96 -1.85 2.38
C TRP A 47 7.54 -2.10 1.89
N PHE A 48 6.67 -1.10 2.06
CA PHE A 48 5.31 -1.11 1.56
C PHE A 48 5.16 -0.12 0.43
N GLY A 49 4.44 -0.49 -0.62
CA GLY A 49 4.25 0.34 -1.80
C GLY A 49 2.81 0.37 -2.29
N GLN A 50 2.33 1.57 -2.60
CA GLN A 50 1.08 1.77 -3.32
C GLN A 50 1.30 2.72 -4.51
N LEU A 51 0.48 2.59 -5.54
CA LEU A 51 0.41 3.60 -6.61
C LEU A 51 -0.15 4.92 -6.05
N TYR A 52 0.38 6.03 -6.56
CA TYR A 52 -0.12 7.35 -6.20
C TYR A 52 -1.57 7.56 -6.69
N GLY A 53 -2.43 8.11 -5.83
CA GLY A 53 -3.84 8.33 -6.12
C GLY A 53 -4.73 7.09 -5.93
N MET A 54 -4.21 6.04 -5.29
CA MET A 54 -4.94 4.81 -5.01
C MET A 54 -4.63 4.33 -3.58
N SER A 55 -5.68 4.19 -2.76
CA SER A 55 -5.56 3.69 -1.37
C SER A 55 -4.51 4.44 -0.54
N ASP A 56 -4.45 5.77 -0.69
CA ASP A 56 -3.46 6.62 -0.03
C ASP A 56 -3.51 6.52 1.50
N HIS A 57 -4.69 6.24 2.05
CA HIS A 57 -4.86 6.01 3.48
C HIS A 57 -4.02 4.85 4.00
N ILE A 58 -3.77 3.81 3.20
CA ILE A 58 -2.88 2.71 3.60
C ILE A 58 -1.46 3.24 3.79
N THR A 59 -0.93 3.94 2.78
CA THR A 59 0.44 4.48 2.80
C THR A 59 0.64 5.46 3.95
N PHE A 60 -0.30 6.39 4.14
CA PHE A 60 -0.19 7.41 5.18
C PHE A 60 -0.27 6.80 6.59
N ASN A 61 -1.18 5.86 6.82
CA ASN A 61 -1.25 5.19 8.13
C ASN A 61 -0.01 4.34 8.41
N LEU A 62 0.56 3.67 7.40
CA LEU A 62 1.81 2.92 7.56
C LEU A 62 2.97 3.85 7.96
N ALA A 63 3.13 4.96 7.25
CA ALA A 63 4.18 5.95 7.53
C ALA A 63 4.02 6.56 8.93
N GLU A 64 2.80 6.96 9.30
CA GLU A 64 2.49 7.51 10.63
C GLU A 64 2.81 6.52 11.76
N ASN A 65 2.64 5.22 11.50
CA ASN A 65 2.93 4.15 12.46
C ASN A 65 4.41 3.71 12.48
N GLY A 66 5.28 4.36 11.69
CA GLY A 66 6.72 4.13 11.65
C GLY A 66 7.17 3.00 10.72
N TYR A 67 6.32 2.57 9.78
CA TYR A 67 6.70 1.60 8.76
C TYR A 67 7.29 2.27 7.52
N ASN A 68 8.20 1.56 6.84
CA ASN A 68 8.77 2.02 5.57
C ASN A 68 7.71 1.93 4.46
N ALA A 69 7.16 3.08 4.05
CA ALA A 69 6.11 3.17 3.05
C ALA A 69 6.49 4.15 1.93
N VAL A 70 6.18 3.79 0.69
CA VAL A 70 6.45 4.61 -0.50
C VAL A 70 5.23 4.70 -1.41
N LYS A 71 5.16 5.81 -2.15
CA LYS A 71 4.27 5.95 -3.30
C LYS A 71 5.04 5.80 -4.59
N LEU A 72 4.58 4.88 -5.44
CA LEU A 72 5.07 4.76 -6.80
C LEU A 72 4.33 5.76 -7.68
N ILE A 73 5.09 6.68 -8.28
CA ILE A 73 4.59 7.76 -9.11
C ILE A 73 5.08 7.53 -10.55
N PRO A 74 4.20 7.31 -11.54
CA PRO A 74 4.60 7.34 -12.93
C PRO A 74 4.99 8.78 -13.31
N PHE A 75 6.14 8.95 -13.94
CA PHE A 75 6.63 10.26 -14.36
C PHE A 75 7.17 10.19 -15.78
N GLY A 76 6.77 11.13 -16.63
CA GLY A 76 7.20 11.24 -18.02
C GLY A 76 6.17 11.93 -18.92
N PRO A 77 6.52 12.19 -20.19
CA PRO A 77 5.59 12.73 -21.18
C PRO A 77 4.34 11.86 -21.33
N VAL A 78 3.18 12.48 -21.56
CA VAL A 78 1.88 11.79 -21.64
C VAL A 78 1.91 10.60 -22.60
N ARG A 79 2.53 10.76 -23.79
CA ARG A 79 2.62 9.71 -24.81
C ARG A 79 3.35 8.46 -24.32
N GLU A 80 4.35 8.62 -23.45
CA GLU A 80 5.16 7.51 -22.93
C GLU A 80 4.43 6.76 -21.80
N VAL A 81 3.53 7.44 -21.08
CA VAL A 81 2.78 6.84 -19.97
C VAL A 81 1.41 6.27 -20.37
N ILE A 82 0.99 6.39 -21.63
CA ILE A 82 -0.29 5.82 -22.12
C ILE A 82 -0.46 4.33 -21.73
N PRO A 83 0.52 3.42 -21.93
CA PRO A 83 0.35 2.01 -21.54
C PRO A 83 0.15 1.81 -20.04
N TYR A 84 0.74 2.67 -19.20
CA TYR A 84 0.50 2.66 -17.76
C TYR A 84 -0.93 3.07 -17.44
N LEU A 85 -1.43 4.14 -18.07
CA LEU A 85 -2.78 4.66 -17.84
C LEU A 85 -3.87 3.66 -18.24
N ILE A 86 -3.68 2.92 -19.33
CA ILE A 86 -4.61 1.86 -19.76
C ILE A 86 -4.72 0.77 -18.69
N ARG A 87 -3.58 0.24 -18.20
CA ARG A 87 -3.57 -0.76 -17.14
C ARG A 87 -4.25 -0.28 -15.84
N ARG A 88 -4.13 1.01 -15.53
CA ARG A 88 -4.81 1.62 -14.37
C ARG A 88 -6.32 1.71 -14.57
N ALA A 89 -6.77 2.06 -15.78
CA ALA A 89 -8.18 2.08 -16.10
C ALA A 89 -8.80 0.67 -15.95
N GLU A 90 -8.11 -0.36 -16.43
CA GLU A 90 -8.53 -1.76 -16.29
C GLU A 90 -8.58 -2.20 -14.82
N GLU A 91 -7.52 -1.94 -14.06
CA GLU A 91 -7.47 -2.27 -12.63
C GLU A 91 -8.61 -1.60 -11.85
N ASN A 92 -8.80 -0.29 -12.02
CA ASN A 92 -9.84 0.45 -11.31
C ASN A 92 -11.26 -0.01 -11.69
N THR A 93 -11.45 -0.51 -12.91
CA THR A 93 -12.74 -1.08 -13.34
C THR A 93 -12.96 -2.46 -12.68
N SER A 94 -11.90 -3.24 -12.49
CA SER A 94 -11.96 -4.54 -11.81
C SER A 94 -12.13 -4.43 -10.28
N VAL A 95 -11.74 -3.30 -9.68
CA VAL A 95 -11.88 -3.02 -8.24
C VAL A 95 -13.17 -2.22 -7.97
N ALA A 96 -14.31 -2.83 -8.29
CA ALA A 96 -15.62 -2.24 -8.01
C ALA A 96 -15.78 -1.96 -6.50
N GLY A 97 -16.12 -0.72 -6.15
CA GLY A 97 -16.44 -0.29 -4.77
C GLY A 97 -15.33 0.45 -4.00
N GLN A 98 -14.09 0.51 -4.51
CA GLN A 98 -13.02 1.27 -3.84
C GLN A 98 -13.35 2.76 -3.73
N THR A 99 -13.90 3.38 -4.78
CA THR A 99 -14.29 4.80 -4.78
C THR A 99 -15.33 5.11 -3.69
N GLY A 100 -16.31 4.23 -3.47
CA GLY A 100 -17.31 4.41 -2.41
C GLY A 100 -16.71 4.31 -1.01
N ARG A 101 -15.74 3.41 -0.83
CA ARG A 101 -15.00 3.27 0.44
C ARG A 101 -14.13 4.50 0.73
N GLU A 102 -13.39 4.98 -0.27
CA GLU A 102 -12.58 6.20 -0.15
C GLU A 102 -13.45 7.42 0.16
N LEU A 103 -14.58 7.59 -0.55
CA LEU A 103 -15.53 8.67 -0.25
C LEU A 103 -16.03 8.60 1.20
N THR A 104 -16.36 7.40 1.68
CA THR A 104 -16.80 7.20 3.07
C THR A 104 -15.71 7.60 4.07
N LEU A 105 -14.44 7.24 3.81
CA LEU A 105 -13.31 7.62 4.65
C LEU A 105 -13.10 9.15 4.65
N LEU A 106 -13.18 9.79 3.49
CA LEU A 106 -13.08 11.25 3.36
C LEU A 106 -14.21 11.97 4.13
N MET A 107 -15.44 11.46 4.04
CA MET A 107 -16.58 12.00 4.80
C MET A 107 -16.36 11.87 6.30
N LYS A 108 -15.90 10.71 6.77
CA LYS A 108 -15.56 10.47 8.19
C LYS A 108 -14.48 11.43 8.68
N GLU A 109 -13.41 11.59 7.90
CA GLU A 109 -12.30 12.48 8.25
C GLU A 109 -12.73 13.96 8.27
N LYS A 110 -13.55 14.39 7.30
CA LYS A 110 -14.14 15.73 7.29
C LYS A 110 -14.98 15.98 8.54
N ALA A 111 -15.83 15.02 8.92
CA ALA A 111 -16.66 15.13 10.12
C ALA A 111 -15.83 15.16 11.41
N ARG A 112 -14.73 14.40 11.48
CA ARG A 112 -13.79 14.43 12.61
C ARG A 112 -13.15 15.80 12.77
N ARG A 113 -12.68 16.41 11.67
CA ARG A 113 -12.05 17.75 11.68
C ARG A 113 -13.03 18.87 12.02
N ALA A 114 -14.29 18.76 11.65
CA ALA A 114 -15.31 19.77 11.98
C ALA A 114 -15.67 19.83 13.48
N LYS A 115 -15.25 18.83 14.27
CA LYS A 115 -15.44 18.76 15.72
C LYS A 115 -14.19 19.20 16.52
N LEU A 116 -13.08 19.49 15.83
CA LEU A 116 -11.88 20.11 16.41
C LEU A 116 -12.06 21.62 16.39
#